data_AF-A0A7C4PRH5-F1
#
_entry.id   AF-A0A7C4PRH5-F1
#
_cell.length_a   1.000
_cell.length_b   1.000
_cell.length_c   1.000
_cell.angle_alpha   90.00
_cell.angle_beta   90.00
_cell.angle_gamma   90.00
#
_symmetry.space_group_name_H-M   'P 1'
#
loop_
_entity.id
_entity.type
_entity.pdbx_description
1 polymer ?
#
loop_
_entity_poly.entity_id
_entity_poly.type
_entity_poly.pdbx_seq_one_letter_code
_entity_poly.pdbx_strand_id
1 'polypeptide(L)'
;MRAVWLRDVQAILARSEVVQWWEAMGKGLSRLEAMKARCEELEQQVRLTEFRAEQTQKNAADALYQAGEYEDTAARIEREAAEIENRSYEAVAQFEAQRLLASDLFSRMGACEHALLTLQAEAKTLSASVAGAVDAARREELTRALRRKEGEVQRAERDLRDAAASYERENTRKLRLWEEVEQMWSRSLDLSLAVAEKRLRSRRTRQRAEQLFREAEEHKARVESLRHELEENARRREEIGRALEELRRQARQLMGCLVGEEFLYWPRRDDNQRAFCVPISDHATGFNIELRARTVYQVGRQRGVQFIEPLVQGRGIAEEADRRLDDFFTAGRKR
;
A
#
# COMPACT_ATOMS: atom_id res chain seq x y z
N MET A 1 -29.74 15.12 58.18
CA MET A 1 -28.33 15.54 58.40
C MET A 1 -28.34 16.54 59.56
N ARG A 2 -27.42 16.42 60.52
CA ARG A 2 -27.35 17.33 61.67
C ARG A 2 -26.36 18.46 61.38
N ALA A 3 -26.68 19.68 61.82
CA ALA A 3 -25.73 20.78 61.78
C ALA A 3 -24.68 20.61 62.88
N VAL A 4 -23.42 20.88 62.55
CA VAL A 4 -22.26 20.56 63.41
C VAL A 4 -21.37 21.78 63.60
N TRP A 5 -20.55 21.77 64.66
CA TRP A 5 -19.47 22.74 64.85
C TRP A 5 -18.20 22.29 64.13
N LEU A 6 -17.28 23.23 63.87
CA LEU A 6 -15.99 22.92 63.23
C LEU A 6 -15.19 21.86 64.02
N ARG A 7 -15.21 21.96 65.36
CA ARG A 7 -14.53 20.99 66.25
C ARG A 7 -15.08 19.58 66.08
N ASP A 8 -16.39 19.44 65.84
CA ASP A 8 -17.03 18.14 65.63
C ASP A 8 -16.56 17.52 64.31
N VAL A 9 -16.47 18.32 63.23
CA VAL A 9 -15.94 17.86 61.93
C VAL A 9 -14.49 17.40 62.06
N GLN A 10 -13.65 18.20 62.72
CA GLN A 10 -12.25 17.84 62.96
C GLN A 10 -12.13 16.54 63.78
N ALA A 11 -12.98 16.36 64.80
CA ALA A 11 -13.01 15.14 65.61
C ALA A 11 -13.46 13.92 64.79
N ILE A 12 -14.43 14.07 63.87
CA ILE A 12 -14.87 13.00 62.96
C ILE A 12 -13.73 12.62 62.02
N LEU A 13 -13.05 13.59 61.41
CA LEU A 13 -11.94 13.35 60.47
C LEU A 13 -10.68 12.73 61.12
N ALA A 14 -10.58 12.82 62.44
CA ALA A 14 -9.51 12.21 63.22
C ALA A 14 -9.78 10.75 63.62
N ARG A 15 -11.01 10.23 63.44
CA ARG A 15 -11.34 8.83 63.75
C ARG A 15 -10.60 7.87 62.84
N SER A 16 -10.11 6.77 63.40
CA SER A 16 -9.37 5.74 62.66
C SER A 16 -10.18 5.14 61.50
N GLU A 17 -11.46 4.86 61.71
CA GLU A 17 -12.38 4.33 60.70
C GLU A 17 -12.51 5.29 59.49
N VAL A 18 -12.54 6.60 59.75
CA VAL A 18 -12.63 7.62 58.71
C VAL A 18 -11.31 7.74 57.95
N VAL A 19 -10.17 7.63 58.63
CA VAL A 19 -8.85 7.60 57.97
C VAL A 19 -8.74 6.39 57.04
N GLN A 20 -9.14 5.20 57.49
CA GLN A 20 -9.13 3.98 56.69
C GLN A 20 -10.06 4.09 55.48
N TRP A 21 -11.27 4.61 55.68
CA TRP A 21 -12.20 4.91 54.59
C TRP A 21 -11.57 5.86 53.57
N TRP A 22 -10.89 6.91 54.04
CA TRP A 22 -10.26 7.91 53.18
C TRP A 22 -9.18 7.31 52.29
N GLU A 23 -8.33 6.47 52.86
CA GLU A 23 -7.28 5.75 52.13
C GLU A 23 -7.88 4.79 51.09
N ALA A 24 -8.95 4.07 51.45
CA ALA A 24 -9.66 3.19 50.53
C ALA A 24 -10.30 3.98 49.37
N MET A 25 -10.91 5.12 49.68
CA MET A 25 -11.51 6.03 48.69
C MET A 25 -10.44 6.58 47.73
N GLY A 26 -9.32 7.09 48.25
CA GLY A 26 -8.22 7.60 47.45
C GLY A 26 -7.60 6.52 46.54
N LYS A 27 -7.36 5.31 47.06
CA LYS A 27 -6.90 4.16 46.26
C LYS A 27 -7.91 3.75 45.19
N GLY A 28 -9.20 3.80 45.49
CA GLY A 28 -10.26 3.48 44.54
C GLY A 28 -10.35 4.51 43.40
N LEU A 29 -10.25 5.81 43.73
CA LEU A 29 -10.27 6.90 42.74
C LEU A 29 -9.07 6.83 41.79
N SER A 30 -7.86 6.66 42.32
CA SER A 30 -6.66 6.53 41.47
C SER A 30 -6.72 5.29 40.58
N ARG A 31 -7.24 4.16 41.10
CA ARG A 31 -7.47 2.95 40.30
C ARG A 31 -8.51 3.17 39.21
N LEU A 32 -9.58 3.93 39.49
CA LEU A 32 -10.60 4.26 38.50
C LEU A 32 -10.03 5.13 37.39
N GLU A 33 -9.24 6.15 37.71
CA GLU A 33 -8.56 7.00 36.73
C GLU A 33 -7.59 6.21 35.86
N ALA A 34 -6.76 5.36 36.47
CA ALA A 34 -5.86 4.48 35.72
C ALA A 34 -6.62 3.54 34.77
N MET A 35 -7.77 3.01 35.20
CA MET A 35 -8.63 2.18 34.34
C MET A 35 -9.29 2.96 33.22
N LYS A 36 -9.71 4.21 33.45
CA LYS A 36 -10.23 5.09 32.40
C LYS A 36 -9.17 5.34 31.34
N ALA A 37 -7.96 5.75 31.75
CA ALA A 37 -6.84 5.97 30.83
C ALA A 37 -6.50 4.71 30.02
N ARG A 38 -6.54 3.53 30.65
CA ARG A 38 -6.31 2.25 29.95
C ARG A 38 -7.40 1.93 28.94
N CYS A 39 -8.67 2.18 29.25
CA CYS A 39 -9.77 1.99 28.30
C CYS A 39 -9.62 2.94 27.10
N GLU A 40 -9.29 4.21 27.34
CA GLU A 40 -9.06 5.19 26.28
C GLU A 40 -7.89 4.79 25.37
N GLU A 41 -6.80 4.28 25.93
CA GLU A 41 -5.67 3.74 25.16
C GLU A 41 -6.10 2.54 24.28
N LEU A 42 -6.84 1.58 24.85
CA LEU A 42 -7.36 0.42 24.12
C LEU A 42 -8.30 0.85 22.98
N GLU A 43 -9.20 1.80 23.22
CA GLU A 43 -10.08 2.36 22.19
C GLU A 43 -9.29 2.96 21.02
N GLN A 44 -8.22 3.70 21.30
CA GLN A 44 -7.35 4.25 20.27
C GLN A 44 -6.62 3.14 19.49
N GLN A 45 -6.14 2.11 20.17
CA GLN A 45 -5.49 0.96 19.53
C GLN A 45 -6.45 0.17 18.63
N VAL A 46 -7.71 -0.02 19.07
CA VAL A 46 -8.78 -0.63 18.27
C VAL A 46 -8.97 0.16 16.98
N ARG A 47 -9.24 1.47 17.06
CA ARG A 47 -9.48 2.33 15.89
C ARG A 47 -8.30 2.33 14.91
N LEU A 48 -7.07 2.42 15.42
CA LEU A 48 -5.87 2.39 14.57
C LEU A 48 -5.70 1.05 13.86
N THR A 49 -5.98 -0.06 14.56
CA THR A 49 -5.81 -1.41 13.99
C THR A 49 -6.92 -1.71 12.98
N GLU A 50 -8.14 -1.25 13.22
CA GLU A 50 -9.25 -1.29 12.25
C GLU A 50 -8.89 -0.56 10.96
N PHE A 51 -8.41 0.68 11.07
CA PHE A 51 -7.97 1.45 9.91
C PHE A 51 -6.87 0.73 9.11
N ARG A 52 -5.89 0.12 9.81
CA ARG A 52 -4.84 -0.68 9.17
C ARG A 52 -5.42 -1.90 8.46
N ALA A 53 -6.35 -2.62 9.08
CA ALA A 53 -7.00 -3.77 8.45
C ALA A 53 -7.71 -3.38 7.15
N GLU A 54 -8.50 -2.31 7.18
CA GLU A 54 -9.23 -1.80 6.01
C GLU A 54 -8.28 -1.33 4.90
N GLN A 55 -7.25 -0.57 5.24
CA GLN A 55 -6.28 -0.09 4.26
C GLN A 55 -5.50 -1.25 3.61
N THR A 56 -5.07 -2.23 4.41
CA THR A 56 -4.38 -3.42 3.89
C THR A 56 -5.30 -4.25 3.02
N GLN A 57 -6.57 -4.43 3.40
CA GLN A 57 -7.56 -5.12 2.58
C GLN A 57 -7.81 -4.41 1.24
N LYS A 58 -7.86 -3.07 1.24
CA LYS A 58 -7.98 -2.29 0.00
C LYS A 58 -6.76 -2.50 -0.91
N ASN A 59 -5.56 -2.41 -0.35
CA ASN A 59 -4.32 -2.65 -1.10
C ASN A 59 -4.27 -4.08 -1.68
N ALA A 60 -4.79 -5.07 -0.94
CA ALA A 60 -4.89 -6.45 -1.41
C ALA A 60 -5.84 -6.58 -2.61
N ALA A 61 -6.99 -5.91 -2.56
CA ALA A 61 -7.95 -5.86 -3.67
C ALA A 61 -7.34 -5.19 -4.91
N ASP A 62 -6.67 -4.03 -4.74
CA ASP A 62 -6.00 -3.32 -5.85
C ASP A 62 -4.92 -4.19 -6.52
N ALA A 63 -4.12 -4.92 -5.73
CA ALA A 63 -3.14 -5.86 -6.24
C ALA A 63 -3.82 -7.02 -7.01
N LEU A 64 -4.93 -7.54 -6.52
CA LEU A 64 -5.68 -8.60 -7.20
C LEU A 64 -6.24 -8.12 -8.55
N TYR A 65 -6.75 -6.88 -8.62
CA TYR A 65 -7.19 -6.28 -9.88
C TYR A 65 -6.03 -6.14 -10.88
N GLN A 66 -4.88 -5.64 -10.44
CA GLN A 66 -3.68 -5.55 -11.29
C GLN A 66 -3.21 -6.91 -11.80
N ALA A 67 -3.33 -7.97 -10.99
CA ALA A 67 -3.02 -9.33 -11.44
C ALA A 67 -3.97 -9.76 -12.58
N GLY A 68 -5.26 -9.45 -12.46
CA GLY A 68 -6.25 -9.66 -13.53
C GLY A 68 -5.91 -8.92 -14.82
N GLU A 69 -5.51 -7.65 -14.73
CA GLU A 69 -5.07 -6.87 -15.91
C GLU A 69 -3.87 -7.52 -16.63
N TYR A 70 -2.92 -8.10 -15.87
CA TYR A 70 -1.82 -8.86 -16.47
C TYR A 70 -2.29 -10.14 -17.16
N GLU A 71 -3.30 -10.83 -16.64
CA GLU A 71 -3.88 -12.01 -17.28
C GLU A 71 -4.63 -11.65 -18.56
N ASP A 72 -5.44 -10.60 -18.54
CA ASP A 72 -6.19 -10.13 -19.72
C ASP A 72 -5.24 -9.66 -20.82
N THR A 73 -4.19 -8.93 -20.46
CA THR A 73 -3.16 -8.51 -21.41
C THR A 73 -2.38 -9.70 -21.96
N ALA A 74 -2.05 -10.70 -21.13
CA ALA A 74 -1.41 -11.93 -21.61
C ALA A 74 -2.32 -12.67 -22.60
N ALA A 75 -3.61 -12.83 -22.30
CA ALA A 75 -4.56 -13.50 -23.17
C ALA A 75 -4.74 -12.77 -24.51
N ARG A 76 -4.72 -11.44 -24.51
CA ARG A 76 -4.76 -10.65 -25.76
C ARG A 76 -3.52 -10.88 -26.62
N ILE A 77 -2.33 -10.82 -26.01
CA ILE A 77 -1.05 -11.02 -26.73
C ILE A 77 -0.96 -12.46 -27.25
N GLU A 78 -1.45 -13.45 -26.48
CA GLU A 78 -1.47 -14.86 -26.89
C GLU A 78 -2.34 -15.08 -28.13
N ARG A 79 -3.49 -14.41 -28.24
CA ARG A 79 -4.29 -14.45 -29.47
C ARG A 79 -3.54 -13.85 -30.66
N GLU A 80 -2.89 -12.71 -30.47
CA GLU A 80 -2.07 -12.08 -31.52
C GLU A 80 -0.91 -13.00 -31.95
N ALA A 81 -0.25 -13.65 -31.00
CA ALA A 81 0.82 -14.61 -31.28
C ALA A 81 0.30 -15.78 -32.13
N ALA A 82 -0.84 -16.37 -31.75
CA ALA A 82 -1.47 -17.46 -32.51
C ALA A 82 -1.87 -17.03 -33.93
N GLU A 83 -2.37 -15.80 -34.12
CA GLU A 83 -2.67 -15.26 -35.44
C GLU A 83 -1.42 -15.11 -36.32
N ILE A 84 -0.32 -14.65 -35.74
CA ILE A 84 0.96 -14.51 -36.47
C ILE A 84 1.55 -15.88 -36.78
N GLU A 85 1.47 -16.82 -35.84
CA GLU A 85 1.93 -18.20 -36.06
C GLU A 85 1.18 -18.83 -37.24
N ASN A 86 -0.15 -18.69 -37.26
CA ASN A 86 -0.97 -19.17 -38.38
C ASN A 86 -0.57 -18.55 -39.72
N ARG A 87 -0.36 -17.22 -39.76
CA ARG A 87 0.13 -16.53 -40.97
C ARG A 87 1.54 -16.98 -41.38
N SER A 88 2.39 -17.31 -40.41
CA SER A 88 3.74 -17.77 -40.70
C SER A 88 3.75 -19.11 -41.45
N TYR A 89 2.80 -20.02 -41.15
CA TYR A 89 2.66 -21.27 -41.90
C TYR A 89 2.29 -21.02 -43.36
N GLU A 90 1.39 -20.06 -43.62
CA GLU A 90 1.04 -19.66 -44.98
C GLU A 90 2.23 -19.03 -45.71
N ALA A 91 2.99 -18.15 -45.04
CA ALA A 91 4.18 -17.52 -45.61
C ALA A 91 5.27 -18.55 -45.95
N VAL A 92 5.50 -19.54 -45.08
CA VAL A 92 6.43 -20.65 -45.34
C VAL A 92 5.98 -21.46 -46.55
N ALA A 93 4.68 -21.76 -46.67
CA ALA A 93 4.16 -22.49 -47.83
C ALA A 93 4.38 -21.72 -49.14
N GLN A 94 4.18 -20.40 -49.14
CA GLN A 94 4.47 -19.54 -50.30
C GLN A 94 5.96 -19.50 -50.63
N PHE A 95 6.82 -19.39 -49.62
CA PHE A 95 8.27 -19.47 -49.80
C PHE A 95 8.69 -20.81 -50.42
N GLU A 96 8.18 -21.94 -49.93
CA GLU A 96 8.51 -23.27 -50.45
C GLU A 96 8.07 -23.44 -51.91
N ALA A 97 6.86 -22.98 -52.26
CA ALA A 97 6.40 -22.97 -53.65
C ALA A 97 7.33 -22.14 -54.56
N GLN A 98 7.75 -20.96 -54.09
CA GLN A 98 8.66 -20.09 -54.82
C GLN A 98 10.08 -20.67 -54.90
N ARG A 99 10.54 -21.37 -53.86
CA ARG A 99 11.84 -22.05 -53.82
C ARG A 99 11.91 -23.16 -54.87
N LEU A 100 10.84 -23.95 -55.01
CA LEU A 100 10.73 -24.96 -56.06
C LEU A 100 10.78 -24.34 -57.46
N LEU A 101 10.03 -23.26 -57.70
CA LEU A 101 10.05 -22.53 -58.98
C LEU A 101 11.45 -22.00 -59.33
N ALA A 102 12.13 -21.39 -58.36
CA ALA A 102 13.48 -20.88 -58.56
C ALA A 102 14.47 -22.02 -58.85
N SER A 103 14.30 -23.18 -58.20
CA SER A 103 15.11 -24.38 -58.47
C SER A 103 14.91 -24.89 -59.90
N ASP A 104 13.66 -24.94 -60.38
CA ASP A 104 13.36 -25.35 -61.76
C ASP A 104 13.97 -24.39 -62.79
N LEU A 105 13.91 -23.07 -62.54
CA LEU A 105 14.52 -22.07 -63.39
C LEU A 105 16.05 -22.16 -63.41
N PHE A 106 16.67 -22.46 -62.26
CA PHE A 106 18.10 -22.71 -62.17
C PHE A 106 18.53 -23.90 -63.04
N SER A 107 17.79 -25.00 -62.99
CA SER A 107 18.03 -26.16 -63.85
C SER A 107 17.89 -25.83 -65.34
N ARG A 108 16.88 -25.04 -65.73
CA ARG A 108 16.71 -24.58 -67.12
C ARG A 108 17.85 -23.68 -67.59
N MET A 109 18.28 -22.75 -66.75
CA MET A 109 19.43 -21.89 -67.02
C MET A 109 20.69 -22.73 -67.26
N GLY A 110 20.96 -23.72 -66.41
CA GLY A 110 22.09 -24.64 -66.59
C GLY A 110 21.99 -25.47 -67.88
N ALA A 111 20.79 -25.85 -68.30
CA ALA A 111 20.59 -26.52 -69.59
C ALA A 111 20.89 -25.59 -70.78
N CYS A 112 20.45 -24.33 -70.73
CA CYS A 112 20.80 -23.31 -71.74
C CYS A 112 22.30 -23.04 -71.79
N GLU A 113 22.97 -22.97 -70.63
CA GLU A 113 24.41 -22.79 -70.52
C GLU A 113 25.17 -23.95 -71.17
N HIS A 114 24.77 -25.19 -70.87
CA HIS A 114 25.36 -26.38 -71.47
C HIS A 114 25.16 -26.42 -72.99
N ALA A 115 23.95 -26.08 -73.48
CA ALA A 115 23.67 -25.99 -74.91
C ALA A 115 24.55 -24.93 -75.61
N LEU A 116 24.71 -23.76 -74.99
CA LEU A 116 25.59 -22.70 -75.49
C LEU A 116 27.05 -23.17 -75.58
N LEU A 117 27.57 -23.78 -74.51
CA LEU A 117 28.94 -24.31 -74.49
C LEU A 117 29.18 -25.37 -75.57
N THR A 118 28.19 -26.23 -75.80
CA THR A 118 28.23 -27.26 -76.86
C THR A 118 28.30 -26.60 -78.25
N LEU A 119 27.41 -25.65 -78.53
CA LEU A 119 27.38 -24.92 -79.81
C LEU A 119 28.65 -24.08 -80.04
N GLN A 120 29.21 -23.47 -79.00
CA GLN A 120 30.49 -22.75 -79.07
C GLN A 120 31.66 -23.70 -79.39
N ALA A 121 31.68 -24.90 -78.80
CA ALA A 121 32.67 -25.92 -79.12
C ALA A 121 32.56 -26.37 -80.58
N GLU A 122 31.34 -26.66 -81.07
CA GLU A 122 31.07 -26.99 -82.47
C GLU A 122 31.51 -25.86 -83.41
N ALA A 123 31.15 -24.61 -83.13
CA ALA A 123 31.56 -23.45 -83.92
C ALA A 123 33.09 -23.29 -83.97
N LYS A 124 33.80 -23.52 -82.86
CA LYS A 124 35.28 -23.53 -82.83
C LYS A 124 35.87 -24.63 -83.71
N THR A 125 35.31 -25.84 -83.68
CA THR A 125 35.77 -26.94 -84.56
C THR A 125 35.54 -26.65 -86.04
N LEU A 126 34.41 -26.03 -86.39
CA LEU A 126 34.11 -25.61 -87.76
C LEU A 126 35.01 -24.46 -88.21
N SER A 127 35.29 -23.49 -87.33
CA SER A 127 36.24 -22.40 -87.60
C SER A 127 37.64 -22.93 -87.90
N ALA A 128 38.13 -23.89 -87.10
CA ALA A 128 39.39 -24.58 -87.37
C ALA A 128 39.37 -25.35 -88.70
N SER A 129 38.24 -25.99 -89.04
CA SER A 129 38.06 -26.71 -90.31
C SER A 129 38.03 -25.78 -91.54
N VAL A 130 37.44 -24.58 -91.41
CA VAL A 130 37.49 -23.53 -92.45
C VAL A 130 38.92 -23.05 -92.67
N ALA A 131 39.70 -22.86 -91.60
CA ALA A 131 41.08 -22.41 -91.67
C ALA A 131 42.02 -23.44 -92.36
N GLY A 132 41.72 -24.74 -92.22
CA GLY A 132 42.47 -25.84 -92.84
C GLY A 132 42.03 -26.25 -94.25
N ALA A 133 40.96 -25.67 -94.81
CA ALA A 133 40.43 -26.06 -96.11
C ALA A 133 41.23 -25.46 -97.29
N VAL A 134 41.78 -26.34 -98.14
CA VAL A 134 42.57 -25.97 -99.34
C VAL A 134 41.69 -25.75 -100.57
N ASP A 135 40.58 -26.49 -100.67
CA ASP A 135 39.62 -26.38 -101.77
C ASP A 135 38.65 -25.21 -101.56
N ALA A 136 38.52 -24.36 -102.58
CA ALA A 136 37.70 -23.15 -102.54
C ALA A 136 36.20 -23.47 -102.38
N ALA A 137 35.71 -24.52 -103.04
CA ALA A 137 34.30 -24.92 -102.95
C ALA A 137 33.96 -25.44 -101.55
N ARG A 138 34.80 -26.34 -101.01
CA ARG A 138 34.67 -26.85 -99.63
C ARG A 138 34.82 -25.76 -98.57
N ARG A 139 35.71 -24.79 -98.78
CA ARG A 139 35.88 -23.66 -97.87
C ARG A 139 34.65 -22.77 -97.83
N GLU A 140 34.02 -22.51 -98.97
CA GLU A 140 32.79 -21.72 -99.04
C GLU A 140 31.62 -22.42 -98.31
N GLU A 141 31.48 -23.73 -98.49
CA GLU A 141 30.47 -24.54 -97.79
C GLU A 141 30.68 -24.51 -96.26
N LEU A 142 31.91 -24.76 -95.79
CA LEU A 142 32.25 -24.70 -94.36
C LEU A 142 32.04 -23.28 -93.78
N THR A 143 32.29 -22.24 -94.57
CA THR A 143 32.05 -20.85 -94.15
C THR A 143 30.55 -20.57 -93.99
N ARG A 144 29.70 -21.10 -94.88
CA ARG A 144 28.23 -21.00 -94.74
C ARG A 144 27.73 -21.78 -93.52
N ALA A 145 28.29 -22.97 -93.27
CA ALA A 145 27.97 -23.78 -92.08
C ALA A 145 28.39 -23.08 -90.78
N LEU A 146 29.59 -22.48 -90.76
CA LEU A 146 30.07 -21.68 -89.62
C LEU A 146 29.15 -20.50 -89.33
N ARG A 147 28.76 -19.71 -90.36
CA ARG A 147 27.82 -18.59 -90.17
C ARG A 147 26.46 -19.01 -89.61
N ARG A 148 25.94 -20.17 -90.02
CA ARG A 148 24.70 -20.73 -89.45
C ARG A 148 24.90 -21.06 -87.97
N LYS A 149 26.02 -21.71 -87.63
CA LYS A 149 26.37 -22.06 -86.25
C LYS A 149 26.64 -20.86 -85.37
N GLU A 150 27.28 -19.82 -85.88
CA GLU A 150 27.43 -18.53 -85.19
C GLU A 150 26.06 -17.89 -84.90
N GLY A 151 25.11 -17.99 -85.84
CA GLY A 151 23.72 -17.58 -85.62
C GLY A 151 23.02 -18.40 -84.54
N GLU A 152 23.27 -19.72 -84.46
CA GLU A 152 22.76 -20.59 -83.39
C GLU A 152 23.38 -20.24 -82.03
N VAL A 153 24.68 -19.97 -81.98
CA VAL A 153 25.38 -19.49 -80.77
C VAL A 153 24.76 -18.19 -80.28
N GLN A 154 24.54 -17.20 -81.16
CA GLN A 154 23.91 -15.94 -80.78
C GLN A 154 22.48 -16.11 -80.25
N ARG A 155 21.72 -17.10 -80.74
CA ARG A 155 20.39 -17.43 -80.20
C ARG A 155 20.51 -18.05 -78.81
N ALA A 156 21.37 -19.06 -78.65
CA ALA A 156 21.62 -19.70 -77.36
C ALA A 156 22.13 -18.71 -76.29
N GLU A 157 22.92 -17.70 -76.68
CA GLU A 157 23.34 -16.62 -75.77
C GLU A 157 22.19 -15.73 -75.31
N ARG A 158 21.18 -15.49 -76.17
CA ARG A 158 19.97 -14.74 -75.78
C ARG A 158 19.11 -15.60 -74.87
N ASP A 159 18.92 -16.86 -75.21
CA ASP A 159 18.13 -17.81 -74.42
C ASP A 159 18.73 -17.98 -73.01
N LEU A 160 20.07 -18.08 -72.89
CA LEU A 160 20.75 -18.11 -71.60
C LEU A 160 20.55 -16.80 -70.82
N ARG A 161 20.66 -15.64 -71.48
CA ARG A 161 20.43 -14.34 -70.84
C ARG A 161 19.00 -14.22 -70.31
N ASP A 162 18.02 -14.65 -71.08
CA ASP A 162 16.60 -14.60 -70.71
C ASP A 162 16.28 -15.59 -69.56
N ALA A 163 16.89 -16.78 -69.60
CA ALA A 163 16.80 -17.77 -68.52
C ALA A 163 17.44 -17.25 -67.23
N ALA A 164 18.64 -16.65 -67.30
CA ALA A 164 19.33 -16.06 -66.17
C ALA A 164 18.53 -14.88 -65.57
N ALA A 165 18.00 -13.98 -66.40
CA ALA A 165 17.18 -12.87 -65.94
C ALA A 165 15.88 -13.35 -65.26
N SER A 166 15.29 -14.45 -65.73
CA SER A 166 14.11 -15.05 -65.12
C SER A 166 14.43 -15.72 -63.79
N TYR A 167 15.54 -16.47 -63.72
CA TYR A 167 16.03 -17.04 -62.46
C TYR A 167 16.31 -15.96 -61.41
N GLU A 168 17.05 -14.91 -61.74
CA GLU A 168 17.41 -13.86 -60.77
C GLU A 168 16.19 -13.12 -60.22
N ARG A 169 15.18 -12.86 -61.06
CA ARG A 169 13.91 -12.26 -60.63
C ARG A 169 13.20 -13.14 -59.60
N GLU A 170 13.01 -14.41 -59.92
CA GLU A 170 12.30 -15.34 -59.04
C GLU A 170 13.10 -15.71 -57.78
N ASN A 171 14.44 -15.74 -57.88
CA ASN A 171 15.34 -15.92 -56.74
C ASN A 171 15.30 -14.72 -55.79
N THR A 172 15.28 -13.49 -56.33
CA THR A 172 15.09 -12.28 -55.51
C THR A 172 13.74 -12.30 -54.79
N ARG A 173 12.67 -12.72 -55.48
CA ARG A 173 11.35 -12.87 -54.88
C ARG A 173 11.35 -13.92 -53.75
N LYS A 174 12.00 -15.06 -53.96
CA LYS A 174 12.19 -16.10 -52.94
C LYS A 174 12.87 -15.54 -51.70
N LEU A 175 13.94 -14.76 -51.85
CA LEU A 175 14.67 -14.16 -50.72
C LEU A 175 13.78 -13.20 -49.92
N ARG A 176 12.95 -12.38 -50.59
CA ARG A 176 11.99 -11.50 -49.91
C ARG A 176 10.95 -12.28 -49.10
N LEU A 177 10.40 -13.37 -49.65
CA LEU A 177 9.47 -14.23 -48.91
C LEU A 177 10.14 -14.86 -47.68
N TRP A 178 11.41 -15.21 -47.77
CA TRP A 178 12.17 -15.71 -46.63
C TRP A 178 12.33 -14.64 -45.53
N GLU A 179 12.67 -13.41 -45.90
CA GLU A 179 12.75 -12.28 -44.96
C GLU A 179 11.41 -12.05 -44.25
N GLU A 180 10.27 -12.18 -44.96
CA GLU A 180 8.94 -12.08 -44.37
C GLU A 180 8.67 -13.21 -43.34
N VAL A 181 9.06 -14.45 -43.66
CA VAL A 181 8.96 -15.60 -42.73
C VAL A 181 9.80 -15.34 -41.47
N GLU A 182 11.04 -14.91 -41.63
CA GLU A 182 11.93 -14.61 -40.49
C GLU A 182 11.36 -13.50 -39.60
N GLN A 183 10.80 -12.44 -40.19
CA GLN A 183 10.15 -11.37 -39.45
C GLN A 183 8.93 -11.87 -38.67
N MET A 184 8.08 -12.72 -39.27
CA MET A 184 6.93 -13.30 -38.58
C MET A 184 7.35 -14.20 -37.42
N TRP A 185 8.37 -15.04 -37.60
CA TRP A 185 8.90 -15.89 -36.54
C TRP A 185 9.51 -15.09 -35.40
N SER A 186 10.30 -14.05 -35.71
CA SER A 186 10.85 -13.15 -34.68
C SER A 186 9.73 -12.50 -33.87
N ARG A 187 8.71 -11.96 -34.54
CA ARG A 187 7.57 -11.33 -33.85
C ARG A 187 6.77 -12.33 -33.03
N SER A 188 6.55 -13.55 -33.54
CA SER A 188 5.88 -14.62 -32.78
C SER A 188 6.64 -14.98 -31.51
N LEU A 189 7.97 -15.09 -31.60
CA LEU A 189 8.83 -15.33 -30.45
C LEU A 189 8.70 -14.20 -29.42
N ASP A 190 8.81 -12.94 -29.84
CA ASP A 190 8.68 -11.77 -28.95
C ASP A 190 7.34 -11.76 -28.21
N LEU A 191 6.24 -12.01 -28.91
CA LEU A 191 4.90 -12.07 -28.30
C LEU A 191 4.80 -13.23 -27.32
N SER A 192 5.34 -14.41 -27.65
CA SER A 192 5.31 -15.57 -26.76
C SER A 192 6.07 -15.32 -25.44
N LEU A 193 7.23 -14.64 -25.52
CA LEU A 193 8.01 -14.25 -24.35
C LEU A 193 7.27 -13.18 -23.53
N ALA A 194 6.63 -12.21 -24.18
CA ALA A 194 5.82 -11.21 -23.51
C ALA A 194 4.63 -11.84 -22.75
N VAL A 195 3.95 -12.83 -23.34
CA VAL A 195 2.88 -13.60 -22.66
C VAL A 195 3.41 -14.27 -21.39
N ALA A 196 4.56 -14.96 -21.50
CA ALA A 196 5.18 -15.63 -20.35
C ALA A 196 5.53 -14.62 -19.25
N GLU A 197 6.07 -13.46 -19.60
CA GLU A 197 6.38 -12.39 -18.65
C GLU A 197 5.11 -11.87 -17.95
N LYS A 198 4.04 -11.58 -18.70
CA LYS A 198 2.78 -11.10 -18.13
C LYS A 198 2.16 -12.12 -17.18
N ARG A 199 2.16 -13.41 -17.54
CA ARG A 199 1.69 -14.50 -16.66
C ARG A 199 2.52 -14.59 -15.37
N LEU A 200 3.84 -14.44 -15.47
CA LEU A 200 4.71 -14.42 -14.29
C LEU A 200 4.42 -13.21 -13.40
N ARG A 201 4.23 -12.02 -13.98
CA ARG A 201 3.86 -10.81 -13.23
C ARG A 201 2.52 -10.99 -12.52
N SER A 202 1.49 -11.50 -13.20
CA SER A 202 0.19 -11.83 -12.57
C SER A 202 0.40 -12.72 -11.34
N ARG A 203 1.11 -13.85 -11.49
CA ARG A 203 1.34 -14.79 -10.38
C ARG A 203 2.00 -14.14 -9.18
N ARG A 204 3.03 -13.31 -9.40
CA ARG A 204 3.72 -12.58 -8.33
C ARG A 204 2.78 -11.59 -7.64
N THR A 205 2.01 -10.83 -8.41
CA THR A 205 1.06 -9.85 -7.86
C THR A 205 -0.06 -10.55 -7.09
N ARG A 206 -0.56 -11.69 -7.57
CA ARG A 206 -1.56 -12.51 -6.87
C ARG A 206 -1.03 -13.06 -5.55
N GLN A 207 0.21 -13.57 -5.52
CA GLN A 207 0.86 -13.97 -4.27
C GLN A 207 0.98 -12.81 -3.30
N ARG A 208 1.31 -11.60 -3.79
CA ARG A 208 1.36 -10.41 -2.94
C ARG A 208 -0.02 -10.02 -2.41
N ALA A 209 -1.06 -10.11 -3.24
CA ALA A 209 -2.44 -9.88 -2.81
C ALA A 209 -2.85 -10.88 -1.71
N GLU A 210 -2.54 -12.17 -1.88
CA GLU A 210 -2.79 -13.21 -0.87
C GLU A 210 -2.08 -12.93 0.46
N GLN A 211 -0.83 -12.46 0.42
CA GLN A 211 -0.11 -12.05 1.62
C GLN A 211 -0.81 -10.88 2.32
N LEU A 212 -1.19 -9.85 1.58
CA LEU A 212 -1.90 -8.69 2.12
C LEU A 212 -3.27 -9.07 2.71
N PHE A 213 -4.01 -9.99 2.09
CA PHE A 213 -5.25 -10.50 2.68
C PHE A 213 -5.00 -11.20 4.02
N ARG A 214 -3.94 -12.02 4.14
CA ARG A 214 -3.58 -12.64 5.42
C ARG A 214 -3.23 -11.60 6.48
N GLU A 215 -2.41 -10.61 6.14
CA GLU A 215 -2.05 -9.50 7.04
C GLU A 215 -3.31 -8.72 7.49
N ALA A 216 -4.28 -8.50 6.60
CA ALA A 216 -5.54 -7.84 6.94
C ALA A 216 -6.39 -8.69 7.91
N GLU A 217 -6.47 -10.01 7.70
CA GLU A 217 -7.16 -10.92 8.62
C GLU A 217 -6.49 -10.99 10.00
N GLU A 218 -5.15 -10.97 10.05
CA GLU A 218 -4.41 -10.87 11.31
C GLU A 218 -4.74 -9.57 12.07
N HIS A 219 -4.86 -8.44 11.35
CA HIS A 219 -5.30 -7.19 11.95
C HIS A 219 -6.74 -7.26 12.47
N LYS A 220 -7.67 -7.88 11.74
CA LYS A 220 -9.06 -8.09 12.21
C LYS A 220 -9.12 -8.95 13.46
N ALA A 221 -8.39 -10.06 13.50
CA ALA A 221 -8.30 -10.91 14.69
C ALA A 221 -7.74 -10.13 15.90
N ARG A 222 -6.74 -9.28 15.67
CA ARG A 222 -6.21 -8.39 16.72
C ARG A 222 -7.24 -7.35 17.20
N VAL A 223 -8.04 -6.80 16.29
CA VAL A 223 -9.14 -5.88 16.66
C VAL A 223 -10.14 -6.58 17.56
N GLU A 224 -10.54 -7.82 17.23
CA GLU A 224 -11.47 -8.61 18.05
C GLU A 224 -10.89 -8.86 19.46
N SER A 225 -9.62 -9.24 19.55
CA SER A 225 -8.92 -9.41 20.84
C SER A 225 -8.92 -8.11 21.65
N LEU A 226 -8.57 -6.98 21.03
CA LEU A 226 -8.53 -5.67 21.70
C LEU A 226 -9.93 -5.21 22.15
N ARG A 227 -10.97 -5.48 21.36
CA ARG A 227 -12.36 -5.20 21.74
C ARG A 227 -12.78 -6.03 22.96
N HIS A 228 -12.40 -7.32 23.00
CA HIS A 228 -12.65 -8.16 24.16
C HIS A 228 -11.94 -7.63 25.42
N GLU A 229 -10.66 -7.29 25.31
CA GLU A 229 -9.91 -6.66 26.41
C GLU A 229 -10.57 -5.34 26.87
N LEU A 230 -11.04 -4.52 25.92
CA LEU A 230 -11.73 -3.27 26.24
C LEU A 230 -13.03 -3.53 27.02
N GLU A 231 -13.83 -4.52 26.62
CA GLU A 231 -15.05 -4.91 27.33
C GLU A 231 -14.75 -5.40 28.75
N GLU A 232 -13.72 -6.23 28.93
CA GLU A 232 -13.30 -6.69 30.26
C GLU A 232 -12.86 -5.53 31.15
N ASN A 233 -12.07 -4.59 30.61
CA ASN A 233 -11.63 -3.41 31.34
C ASN A 233 -12.79 -2.46 31.64
N ALA A 234 -13.77 -2.34 30.76
CA ALA A 234 -15.00 -1.58 30.99
C ALA A 234 -15.82 -2.18 32.15
N ARG A 235 -15.96 -3.51 32.21
CA ARG A 235 -16.61 -4.20 33.34
C ARG A 235 -15.87 -3.96 34.66
N ARG A 236 -14.55 -4.09 34.67
CA ARG A 236 -13.71 -3.79 35.86
C ARG A 236 -13.84 -2.33 36.30
N ARG A 237 -13.91 -1.39 35.34
CA ARG A 237 -14.14 0.04 35.61
C ARG A 237 -15.49 0.26 36.30
N GLU A 238 -16.55 -0.40 35.82
CA GLU A 238 -17.87 -0.36 36.47
C GLU A 238 -17.85 -0.96 37.88
N GLU A 239 -17.19 -2.09 38.09
CA GLU A 239 -17.03 -2.71 39.41
C GLU A 239 -16.34 -1.77 40.40
N ILE A 240 -15.26 -1.12 39.98
CA ILE A 240 -14.57 -0.10 40.80
C ILE A 240 -15.51 1.08 41.09
N GLY A 241 -16.27 1.54 40.09
CA GLY A 241 -17.29 2.58 40.27
C GLY A 241 -18.33 2.21 41.32
N ARG A 242 -18.87 0.99 41.26
CA ARG A 242 -19.85 0.48 42.26
C ARG A 242 -19.23 0.36 43.65
N ALA A 243 -17.97 -0.10 43.76
CA ALA A 243 -17.26 -0.17 45.03
C ALA A 243 -17.04 1.24 45.63
N LEU A 244 -16.70 2.24 44.82
CA LEU A 244 -16.59 3.63 45.24
C LEU A 244 -17.95 4.21 45.69
N GLU A 245 -19.04 3.90 45.00
CA GLU A 245 -20.38 4.30 45.44
C GLU A 245 -20.74 3.69 46.80
N GLU A 246 -20.39 2.43 47.04
CA GLU A 246 -20.62 1.79 48.33
C GLU A 246 -19.79 2.43 49.43
N LEU A 247 -18.51 2.76 49.17
CA LEU A 247 -17.69 3.56 50.08
C LEU A 247 -18.37 4.91 50.37
N ARG A 248 -18.93 5.59 49.37
CA ARG A 248 -19.66 6.85 49.58
C ARG A 248 -20.91 6.67 50.45
N ARG A 249 -21.62 5.54 50.35
CA ARG A 249 -22.76 5.22 51.23
C ARG A 249 -22.32 4.98 52.66
N GLN A 250 -21.25 4.21 52.86
CA GLN A 250 -20.64 3.96 54.17
C GLN A 250 -20.21 5.27 54.84
N ALA A 251 -19.60 6.19 54.08
CA ALA A 251 -19.24 7.52 54.57
C ALA A 251 -20.44 8.30 55.15
N ARG A 252 -21.61 8.26 54.49
CA ARG A 252 -22.82 8.92 55.02
C ARG A 252 -23.24 8.34 56.38
N GLN A 253 -23.08 7.03 56.58
CA GLN A 253 -23.42 6.36 57.83
C GLN A 253 -22.38 6.65 58.93
N LEU A 254 -21.08 6.51 58.62
CA LEU A 254 -19.97 6.70 59.56
C LEU A 254 -19.83 8.15 60.03
N MET A 255 -20.01 9.10 59.10
CA MET A 255 -19.70 10.52 59.33
C MET A 255 -20.93 11.43 59.43
N GLY A 256 -22.12 10.94 59.07
CA GLY A 256 -23.37 11.72 59.10
C GLY A 256 -23.39 12.92 58.15
N CYS A 257 -22.63 12.85 57.04
CA CYS A 257 -22.38 13.96 56.11
C CYS A 257 -23.10 13.78 54.77
N LEU A 258 -23.11 14.84 53.94
CA LEU A 258 -23.36 14.71 52.50
C LEU A 258 -22.06 14.25 51.85
N VAL A 259 -22.13 13.25 50.99
CA VAL A 259 -20.98 12.78 50.21
C VAL A 259 -21.24 13.10 48.76
N GLY A 260 -20.48 14.05 48.22
CA GLY A 260 -20.38 14.36 46.79
C GLY A 260 -19.33 13.49 46.10
N GLU A 261 -19.00 13.83 44.86
CA GLU A 261 -18.02 13.07 44.08
C GLU A 261 -16.59 13.31 44.56
N GLU A 262 -16.27 14.58 44.84
CA GLU A 262 -14.94 15.07 45.24
C GLU A 262 -14.90 15.65 46.66
N PHE A 263 -16.06 15.85 47.29
CA PHE A 263 -16.17 16.59 48.55
C PHE A 263 -17.13 15.93 49.55
N LEU A 264 -16.83 16.13 50.82
CA LEU A 264 -17.73 15.86 51.94
C LEU A 264 -18.29 17.17 52.49
N TYR A 265 -19.59 17.18 52.83
CA TYR A 265 -20.26 18.38 53.33
C TYR A 265 -20.98 18.17 54.66
N TRP A 266 -20.87 19.16 55.53
CA TRP A 266 -21.67 19.26 56.75
C TRP A 266 -22.29 20.66 56.88
N PRO A 267 -23.60 20.79 57.14
CA PRO A 267 -24.20 22.09 57.40
C PRO A 267 -23.62 22.72 58.67
N ARG A 268 -23.28 24.01 58.60
CA ARG A 268 -22.76 24.76 59.76
C ARG A 268 -23.88 25.00 60.76
N ARG A 269 -23.61 24.81 62.05
CA ARG A 269 -24.63 25.00 63.11
C ARG A 269 -24.92 26.47 63.44
N ASP A 270 -23.92 27.31 63.31
CA ASP A 270 -23.96 28.75 63.57
C ASP A 270 -24.40 29.57 62.35
N ASP A 271 -24.35 29.01 61.14
CA ASP A 271 -24.83 29.67 59.92
C ASP A 271 -25.46 28.65 58.96
N ASN A 272 -26.80 28.70 58.84
CA ASN A 272 -27.58 27.82 57.96
C ASN A 272 -27.37 28.09 56.45
N GLN A 273 -26.71 29.20 56.08
CA GLN A 273 -26.37 29.52 54.69
C GLN A 273 -24.99 28.96 54.28
N ARG A 274 -24.26 28.34 55.22
CA ARG A 274 -22.90 27.84 54.99
C ARG A 274 -22.80 26.35 55.31
N ALA A 275 -21.85 25.69 54.65
CA ALA A 275 -21.47 24.32 54.94
C ALA A 275 -19.95 24.20 55.04
N PHE A 276 -19.49 23.33 55.93
CA PHE A 276 -18.13 22.85 55.88
C PHE A 276 -17.97 21.93 54.67
N CYS A 277 -16.86 22.10 53.95
CA CYS A 277 -16.51 21.35 52.77
C CYS A 277 -15.12 20.73 52.97
N VAL A 278 -14.98 19.44 52.72
CA VAL A 278 -13.71 18.73 52.88
C VAL A 278 -13.41 17.98 51.58
N PRO A 279 -12.36 18.35 50.81
CA PRO A 279 -11.97 17.69 49.58
C PRO A 279 -11.44 16.29 49.88
N ILE A 280 -11.89 15.29 49.12
CA ILE A 280 -11.49 13.88 49.22
C ILE A 280 -10.06 13.68 48.73
N SER A 281 -9.67 14.41 47.68
CA SER A 281 -8.33 14.41 47.06
C SER A 281 -7.69 15.81 47.11
N ASP A 282 -6.39 15.87 46.83
CA ASP A 282 -5.71 17.15 46.61
C ASP A 282 -6.14 17.71 45.24
N HIS A 283 -6.45 19.00 45.19
CA HIS A 283 -6.76 19.71 43.94
C HIS A 283 -5.86 20.94 43.85
N ALA A 284 -4.75 20.81 43.10
CA ALA A 284 -3.81 21.89 42.86
C ALA A 284 -4.36 22.96 41.90
N THR A 285 -5.32 22.60 41.04
CA THR A 285 -5.91 23.48 40.03
C THR A 285 -7.42 23.21 39.89
N GLY A 286 -8.13 24.11 39.20
CA GLY A 286 -9.56 23.94 38.87
C GLY A 286 -10.54 24.62 39.84
N PHE A 287 -10.07 25.09 40.99
CA PHE A 287 -10.87 25.87 41.95
C PHE A 287 -10.27 27.25 42.18
N ASN A 288 -11.00 28.12 42.88
CA ASN A 288 -10.56 29.48 43.19
C ASN A 288 -9.37 29.54 44.18
N ILE A 289 -9.05 28.42 44.83
CA ILE A 289 -7.89 28.23 45.71
C ILE A 289 -7.34 26.80 45.56
N GLU A 290 -6.10 26.57 45.96
CA GLU A 290 -5.54 25.23 46.09
C GLU A 290 -6.18 24.48 47.26
N LEU A 291 -6.62 23.25 47.01
CA LEU A 291 -7.31 22.43 48.00
C LEU A 291 -6.44 21.24 48.39
N ARG A 292 -6.33 21.01 49.70
CA ARG A 292 -5.66 19.84 50.26
C ARG A 292 -6.68 18.87 50.83
N ALA A 293 -6.49 17.59 50.56
CA ALA A 293 -7.30 16.52 51.09
C ALA A 293 -7.40 16.61 52.63
N ARG A 294 -8.56 16.28 53.18
CA ARG A 294 -8.86 16.29 54.63
C ARG A 294 -8.79 17.67 55.31
N THR A 295 -8.46 18.74 54.58
CA THR A 295 -8.50 20.10 55.12
C THR A 295 -9.93 20.61 55.09
N VAL A 296 -10.37 21.24 56.18
CA VAL A 296 -11.74 21.78 56.26
C VAL A 296 -11.76 23.18 55.67
N TYR A 297 -12.61 23.36 54.68
CA TYR A 297 -12.92 24.64 54.06
C TYR A 297 -14.39 24.99 54.30
N GLN A 298 -14.81 26.15 53.80
CA GLN A 298 -16.17 26.61 53.87
C GLN A 298 -16.71 26.91 52.47
N VAL A 299 -17.99 26.60 52.27
CA VAL A 299 -18.73 26.94 51.05
C VAL A 299 -20.08 27.56 51.42
N GLY A 300 -20.53 28.52 50.61
CA GLY A 300 -21.89 29.05 50.69
C GLY A 300 -22.90 28.11 50.02
N ARG A 301 -24.11 27.99 50.56
CA ARG A 301 -25.15 27.09 50.04
C ARG A 301 -25.57 27.41 48.60
N GLN A 302 -25.52 28.68 48.18
CA GLN A 302 -25.90 29.11 46.83
C GLN A 302 -24.80 28.91 45.78
N ARG A 303 -23.53 29.17 46.15
CA ARG A 303 -22.38 29.06 45.21
C ARG A 303 -21.71 27.69 45.24
N GLY A 304 -21.82 26.94 46.34
CA GLY A 304 -21.21 25.63 46.51
C GLY A 304 -19.69 25.67 46.31
N VAL A 305 -19.17 24.67 45.62
CA VAL A 305 -17.72 24.51 45.35
C VAL A 305 -17.17 25.47 44.30
N GLN A 306 -18.00 26.29 43.65
CA GLN A 306 -17.53 27.32 42.72
C GLN A 306 -16.77 28.45 43.45
N PHE A 307 -17.00 28.62 44.75
CA PHE A 307 -16.32 29.60 45.56
C PHE A 307 -16.06 29.05 46.97
N ILE A 308 -14.85 28.52 47.16
CA ILE A 308 -14.39 27.89 48.40
C ILE A 308 -13.58 28.89 49.21
N GLU A 309 -13.88 28.99 50.49
CA GLU A 309 -13.22 29.90 51.43
C GLU A 309 -12.37 29.10 52.43
N PRO A 310 -11.12 29.51 52.72
CA PRO A 310 -10.34 28.92 53.79
C PRO A 310 -10.98 29.26 55.14
N LEU A 311 -11.04 28.29 56.04
CA LEU A 311 -11.42 28.57 57.42
C LEU A 311 -10.25 29.28 58.11
N VAL A 312 -10.47 30.53 58.53
CA VAL A 312 -9.52 31.26 59.38
C VAL A 312 -9.40 30.48 60.69
N GLN A 313 -8.31 29.73 60.86
CA GLN A 313 -8.05 29.03 62.11
C GLN A 313 -7.83 30.10 63.19
N GLY A 314 -8.71 30.14 64.18
CA GLY A 314 -8.46 30.85 65.44
C GLY A 314 -7.34 30.14 66.21
N ARG A 315 -6.10 30.24 65.72
CA ARG A 315 -4.89 30.25 66.53
C ARG A 315 -4.46 31.71 66.55
N GLY A 316 -4.26 32.27 67.74
CA GLY A 316 -3.72 33.61 67.90
C GLY A 316 -2.44 33.77 67.10
N ILE A 317 -2.55 34.36 65.92
CA ILE A 317 -1.45 35.03 65.26
C ILE A 317 -1.43 36.36 66.00
N ALA A 318 -0.53 36.45 66.98
CA ALA A 318 0.01 37.73 67.38
C ALA A 318 0.31 38.48 66.10
N GLU A 319 -0.18 39.71 66.02
CA GLU A 319 0.14 40.69 65.01
C GLU A 319 1.67 40.74 64.84
N GLU A 320 2.24 39.91 63.96
CA GLU A 320 3.43 40.30 63.23
C GLU A 320 2.95 41.33 62.22
N ALA A 321 2.77 42.54 62.75
CA ALA A 321 2.76 43.76 61.98
C ALA A 321 3.97 43.71 61.05
N ASP A 322 3.71 43.49 59.77
CA ASP A 322 4.71 43.62 58.73
C ASP A 322 5.16 45.09 58.74
N ARG A 323 6.29 45.37 59.44
CA ARG A 323 6.85 46.73 59.60
C ARG A 323 7.02 47.47 58.26
N ARG A 324 7.05 46.76 57.13
CA ARG A 324 7.08 47.36 55.79
C ARG A 324 5.78 48.05 55.39
N LEU A 325 4.63 47.56 55.83
CA LEU A 325 3.33 48.18 55.53
C LEU A 325 3.11 49.44 56.38
N ASP A 326 3.51 49.44 57.65
CA ASP A 326 3.40 50.61 58.52
C ASP A 326 4.34 51.76 58.10
N ASP A 327 5.56 51.45 57.64
CA ASP A 327 6.48 52.45 57.09
C ASP A 327 5.94 53.10 55.80
N PHE A 328 5.18 52.34 54.99
CA PHE A 328 4.59 52.85 53.75
C PHE A 328 3.47 53.87 54.00
N PHE A 329 2.65 53.68 55.04
CA PHE A 329 1.57 54.61 55.38
C PHE A 329 2.00 55.77 56.28
N THR A 330 3.12 55.66 57.00
CA THR A 330 3.64 56.74 57.87
C THR A 330 4.61 57.69 57.16
N ALA A 331 5.28 57.27 56.08
CA ALA A 331 6.18 58.12 55.30
C ALA A 331 5.48 59.26 54.51
N GLY A 332 4.15 59.23 54.38
CA GLY A 332 3.36 60.24 53.65
C GLY A 332 2.83 61.41 54.47
N ARG A 333 3.06 61.44 55.80
CA ARG A 333 2.57 62.51 56.70
C ARG A 333 3.72 63.23 57.42
N LYS A 334 4.57 63.90 56.64
CA LYS A 334 5.32 65.08 57.09
C LYS A 334 5.32 66.13 55.98
N ARG A 335 4.36 67.05 56.06
CA ARG A 335 4.48 68.43 55.58
C ARG A 335 4.14 69.34 56.74
#